data_AF-A0A2E4G2E5-F1
#
_entry.id   AF-A0A2E4G2E5-F1
#
_cell.length_a   1.000
_cell.length_b   1.000
_cell.length_c   1.000
_cell.angle_alpha   90.00
_cell.angle_beta   90.00
_cell.angle_gamma   90.00
#
_symmetry.space_group_name_H-M   'P 1'
#
loop_
_entity.id
_entity.type
_entity.pdbx_description
1 polymer ?
#
loop_
_entity_poly.entity_id
_entity_poly.type
_entity_poly.pdbx_seq_one_letter_code
_entity_poly.pdbx_strand_id
1 'polypeptide(L)'
;MKRIAKNSLGLLLIGLISACGGPYKHLDDGLYANIKTNKGDIMVNLAFEQTPLTVANFVGLAEGNIENNVKPVGHPYYNGITFHRVIADFMIQGGDPTGSGAGGPGYQFKDEFHPDLKHNRAGTLSMANAGPGTNGSQFFITHKATSWLNGKHSVFGYVVEGQNIVDAIQQGDQINTIEVIRKGKNAENFDAAETFKKLR
;
A
#
# COMPACT_ATOMS: atom_id res chain seq x y z
N MET A 1 -13.92 -45.53 62.15
CA MET A 1 -14.03 -44.06 61.96
C MET A 1 -12.63 -43.51 61.70
N LYS A 2 -12.27 -43.19 60.45
CA LYS A 2 -11.20 -42.25 60.06
C LYS A 2 -11.34 -42.03 58.54
N ARG A 3 -11.80 -40.85 58.16
CA ARG A 3 -12.04 -40.42 56.78
C ARG A 3 -10.71 -40.14 56.09
N ILE A 4 -10.53 -40.70 54.89
CA ILE A 4 -9.44 -40.36 53.97
C ILE A 4 -9.82 -39.04 53.28
N ALA A 5 -9.05 -37.98 53.52
CA ALA A 5 -9.21 -36.71 52.82
C ALA A 5 -8.59 -36.85 51.42
N LYS A 6 -9.41 -36.65 50.38
CA LYS A 6 -8.95 -36.49 49.00
C LYS A 6 -8.47 -35.05 48.83
N ASN A 7 -7.16 -34.84 48.70
CA ASN A 7 -6.59 -33.57 48.29
C ASN A 7 -6.80 -33.40 46.79
N SER A 8 -7.81 -32.60 46.42
CA SER A 8 -8.00 -32.15 45.04
C SER A 8 -7.02 -31.02 44.74
N LEU A 9 -5.95 -31.34 44.03
CA LEU A 9 -5.01 -30.36 43.49
C LEU A 9 -5.69 -29.63 42.33
N GLY A 10 -6.25 -28.45 42.60
CA GLY A 10 -6.83 -27.57 41.59
C GLY A 10 -5.73 -27.02 40.69
N LEU A 11 -5.68 -27.47 39.44
CA LEU A 11 -4.81 -26.92 38.42
C LEU A 11 -5.36 -25.54 38.04
N LEU A 12 -4.72 -24.48 38.54
CA LEU A 12 -5.01 -23.11 38.12
C LEU A 12 -4.57 -22.97 36.65
N LEU A 13 -5.50 -23.04 35.71
CA LEU A 13 -5.26 -22.56 34.35
C LEU A 13 -5.08 -21.05 34.43
N ILE A 14 -3.82 -20.61 34.44
CA ILE A 14 -3.47 -19.22 34.13
C ILE A 14 -3.81 -19.05 32.65
N GLY A 15 -5.01 -18.53 32.37
CA GLY A 15 -5.37 -18.10 31.03
C GLY A 15 -4.38 -17.04 30.60
N LEU A 16 -3.57 -17.35 29.58
CA LEU A 16 -2.88 -16.33 28.81
C LEU A 16 -3.96 -15.41 28.26
N ILE A 17 -4.06 -14.21 28.83
CA ILE A 17 -4.75 -13.10 28.20
C ILE A 17 -3.93 -12.80 26.94
N SER A 18 -4.30 -13.44 25.84
CA SER A 18 -3.84 -13.01 24.53
C SER A 18 -4.36 -11.59 24.39
N ALA A 19 -3.48 -10.61 24.50
CA ALA A 19 -3.77 -9.24 24.11
C ALA A 19 -3.99 -9.26 22.60
N CYS A 20 -5.19 -9.67 22.18
CA CYS A 20 -5.62 -9.68 20.79
C CYS A 20 -5.74 -8.23 20.33
N GLY A 21 -4.61 -7.73 19.85
CA GLY A 21 -4.47 -6.49 19.15
C GLY A 21 -3.20 -6.59 18.33
N GLY A 22 -3.31 -7.10 17.11
CA GLY A 22 -2.22 -7.01 16.15
C GLY A 22 -1.77 -5.55 15.95
N PRO A 23 -0.63 -5.32 15.29
CA PRO A 23 0.02 -4.00 15.22
C PRO A 23 -0.85 -2.89 14.62
N TYR A 24 -1.94 -3.23 13.95
CA TYR A 24 -2.82 -2.30 13.23
C TYR A 24 -4.26 -2.25 13.80
N LYS A 25 -4.40 -2.50 15.11
CA LYS A 25 -5.73 -2.51 15.77
C LYS A 25 -6.48 -1.17 15.63
N HIS A 26 -5.77 -0.06 15.62
CA HIS A 26 -6.31 1.30 15.57
C HIS A 26 -6.85 1.74 14.20
N LEU A 27 -6.49 1.05 13.12
CA LEU A 27 -7.01 1.35 11.78
C LEU A 27 -8.50 0.99 11.68
N ASP A 28 -9.28 1.79 10.98
CA ASP A 28 -10.66 1.46 10.64
C ASP A 28 -10.72 0.38 9.53
N ASP A 29 -11.92 -0.13 9.24
CA ASP A 29 -12.16 -1.01 8.10
C ASP A 29 -11.69 -0.34 6.79
N GLY A 30 -10.95 -1.08 5.98
CA GLY A 30 -10.35 -0.58 4.76
C GLY A 30 -9.18 -1.44 4.28
N LEU A 31 -8.68 -1.07 3.09
CA LEU A 31 -7.48 -1.64 2.51
C LEU A 31 -6.34 -0.63 2.66
N TYR A 32 -5.21 -1.09 3.17
CA TYR A 32 -4.05 -0.25 3.44
C TYR A 32 -2.77 -0.89 2.90
N ALA A 33 -1.75 -0.06 2.71
CA ALA A 33 -0.40 -0.52 2.49
C ALA A 33 0.57 0.21 3.43
N ASN A 34 1.38 -0.53 4.16
CA ASN A 34 2.52 0.00 4.89
C ASN A 34 3.77 -0.11 4.01
N ILE A 35 4.17 1.03 3.44
CA ILE A 35 5.38 1.16 2.64
C ILE A 35 6.55 1.36 3.62
N LYS A 36 7.28 0.28 3.89
CA LYS A 36 8.43 0.29 4.78
C LYS A 36 9.65 0.79 4.01
N THR A 37 10.22 1.90 4.44
CA THR A 37 11.39 2.50 3.79
C THR A 37 12.60 2.47 4.71
N ASN A 38 13.77 2.83 4.19
CA ASN A 38 14.96 3.09 5.00
C ASN A 38 14.88 4.38 5.86
N LYS A 39 13.84 5.20 5.69
CA LYS A 39 13.56 6.39 6.52
C LYS A 39 12.45 6.17 7.55
N GLY A 40 11.72 5.07 7.47
CA GLY A 40 10.56 4.76 8.30
C GLY A 40 9.38 4.24 7.50
N ASP A 41 8.25 4.06 8.18
CA ASP A 41 7.03 3.49 7.62
C ASP A 41 6.10 4.60 7.12
N ILE A 42 5.49 4.39 5.94
CA ILE A 42 4.45 5.26 5.38
C ILE A 42 3.20 4.41 5.22
N MET A 43 2.18 4.67 6.04
CA MET A 43 0.89 3.99 5.96
C MET A 43 -0.03 4.76 5.03
N VAL A 44 -0.52 4.10 3.98
CA VAL A 44 -1.52 4.65 3.05
C VAL A 44 -2.81 3.87 3.10
N ASN A 45 -3.96 4.55 3.09
CA ASN A 45 -5.24 3.94 2.78
C ASN A 45 -5.41 3.87 1.26
N LEU A 46 -6.03 2.80 0.76
CA LEU A 46 -6.21 2.53 -0.67
C LEU A 46 -7.70 2.60 -1.04
N ALA A 47 -8.02 3.39 -2.07
CA ALA A 47 -9.38 3.67 -2.52
C ALA A 47 -9.89 2.58 -3.48
N PHE A 48 -9.94 1.33 -3.00
CA PHE A 48 -10.20 0.14 -3.82
C PHE A 48 -11.62 0.06 -4.38
N GLU A 49 -12.59 0.76 -3.78
CA GLU A 49 -13.96 0.83 -4.30
C GLU A 49 -14.08 1.86 -5.44
N GLN A 50 -13.33 2.97 -5.35
CA GLN A 50 -13.38 4.07 -6.32
C GLN A 50 -12.42 3.89 -7.50
N THR A 51 -11.28 3.22 -7.27
CA THR A 51 -10.21 2.99 -8.26
C THR A 51 -9.75 1.51 -8.24
N PRO A 52 -10.68 0.57 -8.46
CA PRO A 52 -10.41 -0.86 -8.27
C PRO A 52 -9.29 -1.39 -9.15
N LEU A 53 -9.17 -0.97 -10.42
CA LEU A 53 -8.10 -1.46 -11.29
C LEU A 53 -6.73 -0.96 -10.83
N THR A 54 -6.65 0.31 -10.44
CA THR A 54 -5.41 0.95 -9.98
C THR A 54 -4.93 0.33 -8.67
N VAL A 55 -5.84 0.13 -7.72
CA VAL A 55 -5.51 -0.51 -6.45
C VAL A 55 -5.17 -1.98 -6.64
N ALA A 56 -5.91 -2.71 -7.48
CA ALA A 56 -5.61 -4.10 -7.83
C ALA A 56 -4.20 -4.26 -8.42
N ASN A 57 -3.80 -3.36 -9.33
CA ASN A 57 -2.45 -3.31 -9.87
C ASN A 57 -1.40 -3.11 -8.76
N PHE A 58 -1.57 -2.08 -7.93
CA PHE A 58 -0.61 -1.75 -6.88
C PHE A 58 -0.47 -2.88 -5.85
N VAL A 59 -1.58 -3.42 -5.35
CA VAL A 59 -1.60 -4.52 -4.38
C VAL A 59 -1.07 -5.81 -4.99
N GLY A 60 -1.48 -6.14 -6.21
CA GLY A 60 -1.00 -7.33 -6.91
C GLY A 60 0.52 -7.29 -7.14
N LEU A 61 1.09 -6.14 -7.49
CA LEU A 61 2.54 -5.95 -7.60
C LEU A 61 3.22 -6.01 -6.22
N ALA A 62 2.66 -5.38 -5.19
CA ALA A 62 3.21 -5.38 -3.84
C ALA A 62 3.30 -6.80 -3.25
N GLU A 63 2.27 -7.62 -3.45
CA GLU A 63 2.25 -9.01 -2.97
C GLU A 63 2.94 -9.98 -3.93
N GLY A 64 3.22 -9.57 -5.17
CA GLY A 64 3.81 -10.42 -6.21
C GLY A 64 2.81 -11.38 -6.85
N ASN A 65 1.51 -11.12 -6.75
CA ASN A 65 0.44 -12.04 -7.17
C ASN A 65 -0.03 -11.83 -8.62
N ILE A 66 0.55 -10.87 -9.35
CA ILE A 66 0.23 -10.64 -10.77
C ILE A 66 1.48 -10.69 -11.65
N GLU A 67 1.29 -11.11 -12.90
CA GLU A 67 2.35 -11.20 -13.90
C GLU A 67 2.92 -9.81 -14.25
N ASN A 68 4.23 -9.77 -14.46
CA ASN A 68 4.99 -8.59 -14.89
C ASN A 68 6.32 -9.05 -15.51
N ASN A 69 7.05 -8.14 -16.18
CA ASN A 69 8.29 -8.46 -16.90
C ASN A 69 9.56 -8.36 -16.03
N VAL A 70 9.44 -8.10 -14.73
CA VAL A 70 10.58 -7.77 -13.86
C VAL A 70 10.87 -8.89 -12.87
N LYS A 71 9.82 -9.40 -12.19
CA LYS A 71 9.93 -10.48 -11.21
C LYS A 71 8.86 -11.54 -11.48
N PRO A 72 9.19 -12.84 -11.31
CA PRO A 72 8.21 -13.90 -11.42
C PRO A 72 7.13 -13.77 -10.34
N VAL A 73 5.94 -14.30 -10.62
CA VAL A 73 4.84 -14.39 -9.64
C VAL A 73 5.34 -15.07 -8.34
N GLY A 74 4.80 -14.63 -7.21
CA GLY A 74 5.25 -14.99 -5.85
C GLY A 74 6.39 -14.13 -5.31
N HIS A 75 6.90 -13.16 -6.09
CA HIS A 75 7.96 -12.24 -5.65
C HIS A 75 7.46 -10.79 -5.65
N PRO A 76 7.45 -10.11 -4.49
CA PRO A 76 7.07 -8.71 -4.37
C PRO A 76 7.84 -7.79 -5.33
N TYR A 77 7.11 -7.07 -6.17
CA TYR A 77 7.66 -6.20 -7.20
C TYR A 77 8.48 -5.05 -6.62
N TYR A 78 7.90 -4.34 -5.64
CA TYR A 78 8.44 -3.07 -5.14
C TYR A 78 9.64 -3.20 -4.20
N ASN A 79 9.92 -4.40 -3.67
CA ASN A 79 11.03 -4.59 -2.73
C ASN A 79 12.37 -4.26 -3.41
N GLY A 80 13.11 -3.32 -2.81
CA GLY A 80 14.40 -2.81 -3.27
C GLY A 80 14.30 -1.64 -4.26
N ILE A 81 13.09 -1.24 -4.68
CA ILE A 81 12.92 -0.13 -5.62
C ILE A 81 13.16 1.21 -4.90
N THR A 82 13.87 2.12 -5.57
CA THR A 82 14.15 3.47 -5.05
C THR A 82 13.03 4.47 -5.36
N PHE A 83 12.89 5.47 -4.50
CA PHE A 83 12.32 6.76 -4.88
C PHE A 83 13.32 7.50 -5.77
N HIS A 84 13.19 7.31 -7.08
CA HIS A 84 14.16 7.78 -8.07
C HIS A 84 14.03 9.27 -8.38
N ARG A 85 12.89 9.89 -8.04
CA ARG A 85 12.65 11.32 -8.28
C ARG A 85 11.96 11.93 -7.07
N VAL A 86 12.63 12.88 -6.43
CA VAL A 86 12.12 13.61 -5.28
C VAL A 86 12.22 15.10 -5.56
N ILE A 87 11.10 15.82 -5.43
CA ILE A 87 11.05 17.26 -5.61
C ILE A 87 10.49 17.87 -4.33
N ALA A 88 11.34 18.65 -3.65
CA ALA A 88 10.98 19.35 -2.43
C ALA A 88 9.69 20.17 -2.63
N ASP A 89 8.84 20.17 -1.61
CA ASP A 89 7.51 20.82 -1.63
C ASP A 89 6.54 20.37 -2.73
N PHE A 90 6.85 19.27 -3.43
CA PHE A 90 5.98 18.70 -4.44
C PHE A 90 5.64 17.25 -4.17
N MET A 91 6.58 16.31 -4.36
CA MET A 91 6.30 14.87 -4.27
C MET A 91 7.57 14.01 -4.22
N ILE A 92 7.37 12.77 -3.76
CA ILE A 92 8.30 11.64 -3.92
C ILE A 92 7.72 10.67 -4.94
N GLN A 93 8.53 10.21 -5.91
CA GLN A 93 8.10 9.28 -6.96
C GLN A 93 9.00 8.03 -6.95
N GLY A 94 8.35 6.86 -6.99
CA GLY A 94 8.97 5.53 -6.96
C GLY A 94 8.27 4.56 -7.90
N GLY A 95 8.53 3.26 -7.72
CA GLY A 95 7.89 2.19 -8.49
C GLY A 95 8.52 1.87 -9.85
N ASP A 96 9.66 2.49 -10.18
CA ASP A 96 10.48 2.10 -11.35
C ASP A 96 11.56 1.08 -10.92
N PRO A 97 11.52 -0.17 -11.40
CA PRO A 97 12.48 -1.22 -11.05
C PRO A 97 13.91 -0.92 -11.51
N THR A 98 14.09 -0.03 -12.47
CA THR A 98 15.40 0.37 -13.00
C THR A 98 15.97 1.59 -12.26
N GLY A 99 15.13 2.35 -11.56
CA GLY A 99 15.48 3.65 -10.97
C GLY A 99 15.76 4.76 -11.99
N SER A 100 15.49 4.55 -13.28
CA SER A 100 15.77 5.53 -14.34
C SER A 100 14.70 6.62 -14.50
N GLY A 101 13.48 6.34 -14.05
CA GLY A 101 12.26 7.09 -14.33
C GLY A 101 11.49 6.60 -15.55
N ALA A 102 12.03 5.68 -16.35
CA ALA A 102 11.43 5.20 -17.59
C ALA A 102 10.98 3.72 -17.55
N GLY A 103 11.31 2.97 -16.51
CA GLY A 103 10.91 1.58 -16.38
C GLY A 103 9.48 1.38 -15.89
N GLY A 104 9.04 0.13 -15.85
CA GLY A 104 7.69 -0.24 -15.44
C GLY A 104 7.49 -1.75 -15.40
N PRO A 105 6.25 -2.23 -15.26
CA PRO A 105 5.96 -3.64 -15.06
C PRO A 105 5.85 -4.43 -16.38
N GLY A 106 6.12 -3.78 -17.53
CA GLY A 106 5.98 -4.37 -18.86
C GLY A 106 4.61 -4.19 -19.49
N TYR A 107 3.76 -3.35 -18.89
CA TYR A 107 2.43 -3.05 -19.40
C TYR A 107 1.93 -1.68 -18.98
N GLN A 108 0.80 -1.29 -19.57
CA GLN A 108 0.05 -0.08 -19.25
C GLN A 108 -1.44 -0.37 -19.05
N PHE A 109 -2.13 0.50 -18.31
CA PHE A 109 -3.58 0.46 -18.13
C PHE A 109 -4.21 1.86 -18.02
N LYS A 110 -5.54 1.91 -18.20
CA LYS A 110 -6.36 3.13 -18.23
C LYS A 110 -6.33 3.93 -16.91
N ASP A 111 -6.65 5.21 -16.99
CA ASP A 111 -6.86 6.05 -15.81
C ASP A 111 -8.20 5.75 -15.11
N GLU A 112 -8.26 5.99 -13.80
CA GLU A 112 -9.48 5.95 -13.00
C GLU A 112 -9.60 7.26 -12.20
N PHE A 113 -10.58 8.09 -12.54
CA PHE A 113 -10.84 9.36 -11.88
C PHE A 113 -12.18 9.30 -11.14
N HIS A 114 -12.18 9.73 -9.88
CA HIS A 114 -13.38 9.81 -9.05
C HIS A 114 -13.61 11.27 -8.58
N PRO A 115 -14.85 11.75 -8.45
CA PRO A 115 -15.13 13.10 -7.92
C PRO A 115 -14.58 13.34 -6.52
N ASP A 116 -14.52 12.30 -5.68
CA ASP A 116 -14.04 12.42 -4.29
C ASP A 116 -12.52 12.27 -4.15
N LEU A 117 -11.83 11.90 -5.24
CA LEU A 117 -10.38 11.67 -5.22
C LEU A 117 -9.67 12.80 -5.95
N LYS A 118 -8.97 13.65 -5.18
CA LYS A 118 -8.32 14.89 -5.64
C LYS A 118 -6.98 15.11 -4.96
N HIS A 119 -6.12 15.85 -5.64
CA HIS A 119 -4.85 16.33 -5.11
C HIS A 119 -5.03 17.61 -4.28
N ASN A 120 -5.87 17.55 -3.25
CA ASN A 120 -6.24 18.71 -2.43
C ASN A 120 -5.55 18.74 -1.06
N ARG A 121 -4.64 17.79 -0.78
CA ARG A 121 -3.94 17.68 0.49
C ARG A 121 -2.53 17.10 0.31
N ALA A 122 -1.72 17.22 1.36
CA ALA A 122 -0.48 16.45 1.47
C ALA A 122 -0.80 14.95 1.57
N GLY A 123 0.14 14.11 1.16
CA GLY A 123 0.01 12.67 1.25
C GLY A 123 -0.95 12.07 0.23
N THR A 124 -1.27 12.77 -0.86
CA THR A 124 -2.06 12.16 -1.95
C THR A 124 -1.19 11.13 -2.67
N LEU A 125 -1.64 9.88 -2.71
CA LEU A 125 -1.00 8.78 -3.44
C LEU A 125 -1.63 8.68 -4.83
N SER A 126 -0.80 8.67 -5.87
CA SER A 126 -1.29 8.71 -7.26
C SER A 126 -0.36 8.01 -8.23
N MET A 127 -0.92 7.53 -9.35
CA MET A 127 -0.13 6.92 -10.42
C MET A 127 0.66 7.97 -11.20
N ALA A 128 1.94 7.71 -11.43
CA ALA A 128 2.68 8.41 -12.47
C ALA A 128 2.31 7.82 -13.84
N ASN A 129 2.29 8.66 -14.87
CA ASN A 129 2.00 8.26 -16.25
C ASN A 129 2.72 9.19 -17.24
N ALA A 130 2.78 8.78 -18.51
CA ALA A 130 3.34 9.53 -19.64
C ALA A 130 2.25 10.15 -20.54
N GLY A 131 1.03 10.28 -20.00
CA GLY A 131 -0.17 10.68 -20.74
C GLY A 131 -1.35 9.72 -20.47
N PRO A 132 -2.54 10.03 -21.03
CA PRO A 132 -3.75 9.27 -20.77
C PRO A 132 -3.58 7.76 -21.04
N GLY A 133 -4.01 6.95 -20.08
CA GLY A 133 -4.03 5.48 -20.19
C GLY A 133 -2.66 4.79 -20.17
N THR A 134 -1.64 5.46 -19.63
CA THR A 134 -0.26 4.91 -19.55
C THR A 134 0.17 4.57 -18.13
N ASN A 135 -0.77 4.26 -17.24
CA ASN A 135 -0.45 3.85 -15.87
C ASN A 135 0.29 2.51 -15.87
N GLY A 136 1.34 2.39 -15.06
CA GLY A 136 2.15 1.18 -14.91
C GLY A 136 2.34 0.82 -13.44
N SER A 137 3.59 0.78 -12.99
CA SER A 137 3.96 0.53 -11.59
C SER A 137 4.40 1.78 -10.84
N GLN A 138 4.74 2.84 -11.57
CA GLN A 138 5.26 4.06 -10.96
C GLN A 138 4.14 4.84 -10.27
N PHE A 139 4.41 5.27 -9.04
CA PHE A 139 3.50 6.08 -8.23
C PHE A 139 4.25 7.23 -7.59
N PHE A 140 3.51 8.24 -7.12
CA PHE A 140 4.05 9.32 -6.32
C PHE A 140 3.17 9.63 -5.12
N ILE A 141 3.77 10.22 -4.08
CA ILE A 141 3.10 10.72 -2.88
C ILE A 141 3.43 12.22 -2.75
N THR A 142 2.41 13.05 -2.59
CA THR A 142 2.58 14.52 -2.54
C THR A 142 3.04 15.01 -1.16
N HIS A 143 3.86 16.07 -1.15
CA HIS A 143 4.19 16.83 0.08
C HIS A 143 3.07 17.82 0.44
N LYS A 144 2.32 18.30 -0.56
CA LYS A 144 1.31 19.36 -0.43
C LYS A 144 0.15 19.10 -1.39
N ALA A 145 -0.87 19.95 -1.34
CA ALA A 145 -1.93 19.96 -2.34
C ALA A 145 -1.37 20.33 -3.73
N THR A 146 -1.77 19.60 -4.78
CA THR A 146 -1.26 19.76 -6.14
C THR A 146 -2.41 19.71 -7.16
N SER A 147 -3.38 20.61 -7.02
CA SER A 147 -4.67 20.56 -7.75
C SER A 147 -4.54 20.57 -9.28
N TRP A 148 -3.44 21.05 -9.84
CA TRP A 148 -3.14 21.03 -11.28
C TRP A 148 -2.95 19.63 -11.87
N LEU A 149 -2.85 18.60 -11.02
CA LEU A 149 -2.78 17.19 -11.38
C LEU A 149 -4.15 16.49 -11.45
N ASN A 150 -5.22 17.16 -11.00
CA ASN A 150 -6.56 16.60 -11.04
C ASN A 150 -6.99 16.26 -12.48
N GLY A 151 -7.53 15.05 -12.67
CA GLY A 151 -7.94 14.55 -13.99
C GLY A 151 -6.79 14.19 -14.92
N LYS A 152 -5.54 14.15 -14.40
CA LYS A 152 -4.35 13.74 -15.15
C LYS A 152 -3.67 12.51 -14.56
N HIS A 153 -3.77 12.33 -13.25
CA HIS A 153 -3.19 11.20 -12.52
C HIS A 153 -4.26 10.54 -11.64
N SER A 154 -4.37 9.21 -11.72
CA SER A 154 -5.31 8.44 -10.89
C SER A 154 -4.89 8.53 -9.43
N VAL A 155 -5.66 9.25 -8.62
CA VAL A 155 -5.53 9.23 -7.17
C VAL A 155 -6.13 7.92 -6.68
N PHE A 156 -5.36 7.10 -5.97
CA PHE A 156 -5.82 5.78 -5.52
C PHE A 156 -5.62 5.54 -4.02
N GLY A 157 -5.29 6.60 -3.27
CA GLY A 157 -5.13 6.50 -1.83
C GLY A 157 -4.60 7.77 -1.22
N TYR A 158 -4.43 7.74 0.10
CA TYR A 158 -3.79 8.81 0.83
C TYR A 158 -2.96 8.28 2.00
N VAL A 159 -1.92 9.02 2.37
CA VAL A 159 -1.20 8.80 3.63
C VAL A 159 -2.16 9.03 4.79
N VAL A 160 -2.15 8.07 5.72
CA VAL A 160 -2.85 8.15 7.01
C VAL A 160 -1.86 8.24 8.17
N GLU A 161 -0.65 7.70 8.02
CA GLU A 161 0.46 7.85 8.97
C GLU A 161 1.80 7.96 8.25
N GLY A 162 2.73 8.75 8.79
CA GLY A 162 4.08 8.87 8.23
C GLY A 162 4.24 9.96 7.16
N GLN A 163 3.41 11.02 7.15
CA GLN A 163 3.65 12.17 6.26
C GLN A 163 5.02 12.81 6.51
N ASN A 164 5.46 12.88 7.77
CA ASN A 164 6.81 13.33 8.11
C ASN A 164 7.91 12.43 7.53
N ILE A 165 7.61 11.14 7.28
CA ILE A 165 8.53 10.23 6.61
C ILE A 165 8.54 10.53 5.12
N VAL A 166 7.38 10.72 4.50
CA VAL A 166 7.26 11.20 3.10
C VAL A 166 8.10 12.45 2.89
N ASP A 167 7.99 13.44 3.78
CA ASP A 167 8.72 14.70 3.70
C ASP A 167 10.24 14.53 3.93
N ALA A 168 10.66 13.45 4.59
CA ALA A 168 12.06 13.14 4.89
C ALA A 168 12.75 12.26 3.83
N ILE A 169 11.99 11.65 2.92
CA ILE A 169 12.52 10.83 1.83
C ILE A 169 13.35 11.71 0.89
N GLN A 170 14.50 11.18 0.50
CA GLN A 170 15.44 11.77 -0.44
C GLN A 170 15.57 10.87 -1.67
N GLN A 171 16.04 11.45 -2.77
CA GLN A 171 16.28 10.67 -3.98
C GLN A 171 17.27 9.53 -3.72
N GLY A 172 16.89 8.31 -4.12
CA GLY A 172 17.68 7.10 -3.90
C GLY A 172 17.33 6.33 -2.62
N ASP A 173 16.49 6.89 -1.74
CA ASP A 173 15.92 6.12 -0.63
C ASP A 173 15.05 4.97 -1.15
N GLN A 174 14.97 3.91 -0.37
CA GLN A 174 14.48 2.60 -0.83
C GLN A 174 13.19 2.20 -0.17
N ILE A 175 12.34 1.54 -0.95
CA ILE A 175 11.23 0.73 -0.48
C ILE A 175 11.81 -0.63 -0.09
N ASN A 176 11.86 -0.91 1.20
CA ASN A 176 12.32 -2.21 1.70
C ASN A 176 11.26 -3.27 1.41
N THR A 177 10.03 -3.02 1.83
CA THR A 177 8.86 -3.86 1.58
C THR A 177 7.58 -3.04 1.55
N ILE A 178 6.53 -3.59 0.95
CA ILE A 178 5.16 -3.08 1.08
C ILE A 178 4.31 -4.18 1.69
N GLU A 179 3.82 -3.96 2.91
CA GLU A 179 2.90 -4.87 3.60
C GLU A 179 1.46 -4.42 3.33
N VAL A 180 0.60 -5.31 2.81
CA VAL A 180 -0.81 -5.02 2.56
C VAL A 180 -1.65 -5.44 3.76
N ILE A 181 -2.46 -4.53 4.27
CA ILE A 181 -3.34 -4.75 5.42
C ILE A 181 -4.79 -4.67 4.96
N ARG A 182 -5.55 -5.74 5.22
CA ARG A 182 -6.98 -5.84 4.93
C ARG A 182 -7.74 -5.82 6.26
N LYS A 183 -8.64 -4.86 6.46
CA LYS A 183 -9.53 -4.80 7.63
C LYS A 183 -10.98 -4.70 7.21
N GLY A 184 -11.80 -5.59 7.74
CA GLY A 184 -13.23 -5.62 7.45
C GLY A 184 -13.55 -6.37 6.16
N LYS A 185 -14.80 -6.80 6.06
CA LYS A 185 -15.25 -7.78 5.07
C LYS A 185 -15.02 -7.35 3.63
N ASN A 186 -15.18 -6.07 3.30
CA ASN A 186 -15.00 -5.59 1.92
C ASN A 186 -13.53 -5.70 1.48
N ALA A 187 -12.59 -5.26 2.34
CA ALA A 187 -11.17 -5.32 2.05
C ALA A 187 -10.63 -6.76 2.07
N GLU A 188 -11.11 -7.60 2.99
CA GLU A 188 -10.77 -9.02 3.07
C GLU A 188 -11.20 -9.80 1.81
N ASN A 189 -12.34 -9.43 1.21
CA ASN A 189 -12.84 -10.06 -0.02
C ASN A 189 -12.28 -9.44 -1.31
N PHE A 190 -11.46 -8.39 -1.22
CA PHE A 190 -10.87 -7.76 -2.40
C PHE A 190 -9.71 -8.61 -2.95
N ASP A 191 -9.99 -9.38 -4.00
CA ASP A 191 -8.98 -10.11 -4.76
C ASP A 191 -8.35 -9.19 -5.82
N ALA A 192 -7.13 -8.73 -5.53
CA ALA A 192 -6.37 -7.85 -6.42
C ALA A 192 -5.99 -8.55 -7.74
N ALA A 193 -5.64 -9.83 -7.72
CA ALA A 193 -5.21 -10.53 -8.93
C ALA A 193 -6.39 -10.78 -9.89
N GLU A 194 -7.52 -11.23 -9.35
CA GLU A 194 -8.75 -11.42 -10.14
C GLU A 194 -9.29 -10.09 -10.66
N THR A 195 -9.35 -9.05 -9.80
CA THR A 195 -9.82 -7.72 -10.18
C THR A 195 -8.97 -7.14 -11.30
N PHE A 196 -7.63 -7.22 -11.18
CA PHE A 196 -6.73 -6.74 -12.21
C PHE A 196 -6.91 -7.48 -13.54
N LYS A 197 -7.01 -8.81 -13.51
CA LYS A 197 -7.25 -9.63 -14.71
C LYS A 197 -8.59 -9.30 -15.38
N LYS A 198 -9.63 -8.98 -14.61
CA LYS A 198 -10.97 -8.70 -15.13
C LYS A 198 -11.11 -7.29 -15.73
N LEU A 199 -10.41 -6.31 -15.17
CA LEU A 199 -10.61 -4.89 -15.49
C LEU A 199 -9.58 -4.32 -16.47
N ARG A 200 -8.43 -5.00 -16.65
CA ARG A 200 -7.37 -4.61 -17.58
C ARG A 200 -7.57 -5.24 -18.96
#